data_AF-A0A848Y3G8-F1
#
_entry.id   AF-A0A848Y3G8-F1
#
_cell.length_a   1.000
_cell.length_b   1.000
_cell.length_c   1.000
_cell.angle_alpha   90.00
_cell.angle_beta   90.00
_cell.angle_gamma   90.00
#
_symmetry.space_group_name_H-M   'P 1'
#
loop_
_entity.id
_entity.type
_entity.pdbx_description
1 polymer ?
#
loop_
_entity_poly.entity_id
_entity_poly.type
_entity_poly.pdbx_seq_one_letter_code
_entity_poly.pdbx_strand_id
1 'polypeptide(L)' 'MAFQAQNLNTEELVALDNAHHFHPFTDHAALVKEGGARVITHADKAWLWDSNSRKILDGMAGLWCVNIGYGRKSLADVA' A
#
# COMPACT_ATOMS: atom_id res chain seq x y z
N MET A 1 17.79 5.23 -6.91
CA MET A 1 17.19 6.36 -6.16
C MET A 1 16.44 5.77 -4.99
N ALA A 2 16.77 6.16 -3.77
CA ALA A 2 16.01 5.74 -2.59
C ALA A 2 14.71 6.56 -2.56
N PHE A 3 13.56 5.89 -2.56
CA PHE A 3 12.29 6.53 -2.25
C PHE A 3 12.26 6.78 -0.74
N GLN A 4 12.31 8.05 -0.33
CA GLN A 4 11.99 8.44 1.03
C GLN A 4 10.51 8.81 1.06
N ALA A 5 9.69 8.05 1.78
CA ALA A 5 8.33 8.45 2.11
C ALA A 5 8.40 9.69 3.01
N GLN A 6 8.38 10.88 2.41
CA GLN A 6 8.42 12.12 3.19
C GLN A 6 7.07 12.32 3.90
N ASN A 7 7.12 12.44 5.23
CA ASN A 7 6.04 12.92 6.10
C ASN A 7 4.77 12.05 6.22
N LEU A 8 4.87 10.72 6.17
CA LEU A 8 3.75 9.84 6.50
C LEU A 8 3.90 9.29 7.93
N ASN A 9 3.02 9.70 8.85
CA ASN A 9 2.88 9.04 10.14
C ASN A 9 1.94 7.83 9.96
N THR A 10 2.48 6.61 10.02
CA THR A 10 1.72 5.37 9.87
C THR A 10 0.55 5.29 10.85
N GLU A 11 0.75 5.69 12.11
CA GLU A 11 -0.28 5.58 13.15
C GLU A 11 -1.45 6.51 12.87
N GLU A 12 -1.18 7.74 12.43
CA GLU A 12 -2.22 8.69 12.05
C GLU A 12 -3.01 8.20 10.82
N LEU A 13 -2.32 7.65 9.81
CA LEU A 13 -2.98 7.11 8.63
C LEU A 13 -3.90 5.93 8.98
N VAL A 14 -3.42 5.02 9.84
CA VAL A 14 -4.23 3.90 10.32
C VAL A 14 -5.41 4.39 11.15
N ALA A 15 -5.24 5.42 11.98
CA ALA A 15 -6.34 5.99 12.76
C ALA A 15 -7.42 6.61 11.87
N LEU A 16 -7.03 7.36 10.83
CA LEU A 16 -7.94 7.94 9.85
C LEU A 16 -8.65 6.87 9.03
N ASP A 17 -7.93 5.84 8.60
CA ASP A 17 -8.47 4.69 7.88
C ASP A 17 -9.53 3.95 8.72
N ASN A 18 -9.21 3.63 9.97
CA ASN A 18 -10.15 3.00 10.90
C ASN A 18 -11.40 3.86 11.16
N ALA A 19 -11.25 5.19 11.22
CA ALA A 19 -12.36 6.08 11.52
C ALA A 19 -13.29 6.34 10.32
N HIS A 20 -12.78 6.24 9.08
CA HIS A 20 -13.45 6.80 7.92
C HIS A 20 -13.48 5.92 6.66
N HIS A 21 -12.69 4.84 6.62
CA HIS A 21 -12.57 4.00 5.44
C HIS A 21 -13.21 2.62 5.65
N PHE A 22 -14.28 2.35 4.89
CA PHE A 22 -14.93 1.05 4.88
C PHE A 22 -14.34 0.17 3.77
N HIS A 23 -13.39 -0.71 4.15
CA HIS A 23 -12.64 -1.54 3.20
C HIS A 23 -13.51 -2.59 2.49
N PRO A 24 -13.36 -2.76 1.17
CA PRO A 24 -14.03 -3.84 0.45
C PRO A 24 -13.48 -5.21 0.88
N PHE A 25 -14.32 -6.24 0.83
CA PHE A 25 -13.95 -7.63 1.13
C PHE A 25 -13.23 -7.84 2.48
N THR A 26 -13.49 -6.98 3.46
CA THR A 26 -12.79 -6.98 4.75
C THR A 26 -13.80 -6.93 5.90
N ASP A 27 -13.58 -7.72 6.94
CA ASP A 27 -14.27 -7.53 8.22
C ASP A 27 -13.63 -6.33 8.94
N HIS A 28 -14.36 -5.21 8.99
CA HIS A 28 -13.86 -3.97 9.55
C HIS A 28 -13.57 -4.07 11.06
N ALA A 29 -14.39 -4.78 11.83
CA ALA A 29 -14.19 -4.89 13.27
C ALA A 29 -12.95 -5.74 13.58
N ALA A 30 -12.75 -6.84 12.84
CA ALA A 30 -11.53 -7.65 12.95
C ALA A 30 -10.29 -6.84 12.55
N LEU A 31 -10.35 -6.11 11.42
CA LEU A 31 -9.25 -5.27 10.94
C LEU A 31 -8.78 -4.27 12.00
N VAL A 32 -9.71 -3.50 12.58
CA VAL A 32 -9.40 -2.51 13.63
C VAL A 32 -8.76 -3.19 14.84
N LYS A 33 -9.28 -4.36 15.26
CA LYS A 33 -8.76 -5.12 16.40
C LYS A 33 -7.34 -5.65 16.19
N GLU A 34 -6.99 -5.99 14.96
CA GLU A 34 -5.67 -6.54 14.59
C GLU A 34 -4.58 -5.47 14.37
N GLY A 35 -4.93 -4.18 14.59
CA GLY A 35 -3.99 -3.06 14.44
C GLY A 35 -4.21 -2.23 13.17
N GLY A 36 -5.31 -2.46 12.44
CA GLY A 36 -5.72 -1.66 11.29
C GLY A 36 -5.10 -2.09 9.96
N ALA A 37 -5.36 -1.29 8.91
CA ALA A 37 -4.89 -1.59 7.56
C ALA A 37 -3.36 -1.49 7.40
N ARG A 38 -2.79 -2.37 6.57
CA ARG A 38 -1.42 -2.20 6.09
C ARG A 38 -1.37 -1.10 5.02
N VAL A 39 -0.65 -0.03 5.31
CA VAL A 39 -0.44 1.07 4.36
C VAL A 39 0.74 0.76 3.43
N ILE A 40 0.49 0.61 2.13
CA ILE A 40 1.54 0.48 1.10
C ILE A 40 1.98 1.88 0.64
N THR A 41 3.28 2.16 0.67
CA THR A 41 3.81 3.51 0.36
C THR A 41 4.49 3.60 -0.99
N HIS A 42 5.12 2.50 -1.43
CA HIS A 42 5.79 2.45 -2.74
C HIS A 42 5.96 1.03 -3.25
N ALA A 43 6.31 0.94 -4.53
CA ALA A 43 6.48 -0.32 -5.24
C ALA A 43 7.50 -0.18 -6.39
N ASP A 44 8.14 -1.27 -6.75
CA ASP A 44 9.08 -1.40 -7.87
C ASP A 44 9.04 -2.84 -8.39
N LYS A 45 8.77 -2.98 -9.70
CA LYS A 45 8.63 -4.28 -10.36
C LYS A 45 7.54 -5.13 -9.70
N ALA A 46 7.90 -6.21 -9.01
CA ALA A 46 6.98 -7.12 -8.32
C ALA A 46 7.01 -6.95 -6.79
N TRP A 47 7.64 -5.89 -6.29
CA TRP A 47 7.85 -5.67 -4.86
C TRP A 47 7.07 -4.46 -4.36
N LEU A 48 6.51 -4.60 -3.17
CA LEU A 48 5.85 -3.54 -2.41
C LEU A 48 6.65 -3.24 -1.15
N TRP A 49 6.48 -2.01 -0.66
CA TRP A 49 6.97 -1.59 0.64
C TRP A 49 5.83 -0.94 1.42
N ASP A 50 5.60 -1.45 2.63
CA ASP A 50 4.67 -0.83 3.55
C ASP A 50 5.28 0.40 4.24
N SER A 51 4.45 1.15 4.98
CA SER A 51 4.88 2.33 5.74
C SER A 51 5.82 1.99 6.91
N ASN A 52 5.95 0.72 7.27
CA ASN A 52 6.92 0.20 8.25
C ASN A 52 8.20 -0.30 7.57
N SER A 53 8.43 0.08 6.31
CA SER A 53 9.60 -0.29 5.50
C SER A 53 9.75 -1.80 5.23
N ARG A 54 8.69 -2.60 5.43
CA ARG A 54 8.73 -4.03 5.12
C ARG A 54 8.59 -4.24 3.62
N LYS A 55 9.57 -4.96 3.04
CA LYS A 55 9.55 -5.36 1.64
C LYS A 55 8.75 -6.66 1.47
N ILE A 56 7.79 -6.66 0.55
CA ILE A 56 6.82 -7.73 0.35
C ILE A 56 6.80 -8.10 -1.14
N LEU A 57 6.85 -9.39 -1.47
CA LEU A 57 6.59 -9.85 -2.84
C LEU A 57 5.09 -9.73 -3.10
N ASP A 58 4.72 -8.99 -4.15
CA ASP A 58 3.35 -9.00 -4.63
C ASP A 58 3.09 -10.25 -5.50
N GLY A 59 2.63 -11.31 -4.85
CA GLY A 59 2.31 -12.57 -5.53
C GLY A 59 1.04 -12.53 -6.39
N MET A 60 0.20 -11.50 -6.23
CA MET A 60 -1.09 -11.39 -6.93
C MET A 60 -1.09 -10.31 -8.02
N ALA A 61 -0.05 -9.48 -8.08
CA ALA A 61 0.04 -8.31 -8.97
C ALA A 61 -1.15 -7.36 -8.77
N GLY A 62 -1.33 -6.88 -7.54
CA GLY A 62 -2.49 -6.14 -7.08
C GLY A 62 -3.71 -7.07 -7.02
N LEU A 63 -4.79 -6.71 -7.72
CA LEU A 63 -5.92 -7.60 -7.99
C LEU A 63 -5.80 -8.16 -9.41
N TRP A 64 -4.72 -8.90 -9.69
CA TRP A 64 -4.44 -9.52 -11.00
C TRP A 64 -4.33 -8.53 -12.16
N CYS A 65 -3.93 -7.30 -11.88
CA CYS A 65 -4.00 -6.19 -12.85
C CYS A 65 -2.65 -5.54 -13.16
N VAL A 66 -1.61 -5.79 -12.35
CA VAL A 66 -0.30 -5.13 -12.51
C VAL A 66 0.67 -6.02 -13.32
N ASN A 67 0.25 -6.42 -14.52
CA ASN A 67 0.95 -7.46 -15.31
C ASN A 67 2.36 -7.06 -15.76
N ILE A 68 2.57 -5.76 -16.01
CA ILE A 68 3.88 -5.22 -16.43
C ILE A 68 4.71 -4.73 -15.25
N GLY A 69 4.26 -4.93 -14.01
CA GLY A 69 4.94 -4.51 -12.78
C GLY A 69 4.82 -3.02 -12.46
N TYR A 70 5.11 -2.68 -11.21
CA TYR A 70 5.06 -1.32 -10.67
C TYR A 70 6.26 -0.46 -11.10
N GLY A 71 6.11 0.87 -11.03
CA GLY A 71 7.20 1.83 -11.22
C GLY A 71 7.54 2.16 -12.68
N ARG A 72 6.62 1.91 -13.62
CA ARG A 72 6.83 2.22 -15.05
C ARG A 72 6.71 3.72 -15.32
N LYS A 73 7.86 4.42 -15.27
CA LYS A 73 7.95 5.87 -15.55
C LYS A 73 7.29 6.27 -16.87
N SER A 74 7.51 5.48 -17.93
CA SER A 74 6.91 5.74 -19.24
C SER A 74 5.38 5.77 -19.23
N LEU A 75 4.72 5.11 -18.28
CA LEU A 75 3.27 5.20 -18.11
C LEU A 75 2.86 6.43 -17.30
N ALA A 76 3.65 6.81 -16.29
CA ALA A 76 3.40 8.03 -15.53
C ALA A 76 3.62 9.29 -16.39
N ASP A 77 4.58 9.25 -17.32
CA ASP A 77 4.89 10.37 -18.23
C ASP A 77 3.75 10.64 -19.23
N VAL A 78 2.81 9.70 -19.42
CA VAL A 78 1.70 9.78 -20.39
C VAL A 78 0.30 9.73 -19.75
N ALA A 79 0.21 9.68 -18.42
CA ALA A 79 -1.06 9.65 -17.68
C ALA A 79 -1.68 11.05 -17.55
#